data_AF-A0A1X0QCB7-F1
#
_entry.id   AF-A0A1X0QCB7-F1
#
_cell.length_a   1.000
_cell.length_b   1.000
_cell.length_c   1.000
_cell.angle_alpha   90.00
_cell.angle_beta   90.00
_cell.angle_gamma   90.00
#
_symmetry.space_group_name_H-M   'P 1'
#
loop_
_entity.id
_entity.type
_entity.pdbx_description
1 polymer ?
#
loop_
_entity_poly.entity_id
_entity_poly.type
_entity_poly.pdbx_seq_one_letter_code
_entity_poly.pdbx_strand_id
1 'polypeptide(L)' 'MAKHITKEDKIKIVTLKEAGVNNLEIINKFKISKLTFFRIIQRYKLIKILIERKDLIVQRSFMNQKLILLKVM' A
#
# COMPACT_ATOMS: atom_id res chain seq x y z
N MET A 1 6.43 25.94 -12.43
CA MET A 1 5.79 24.70 -12.92
C MET A 1 5.94 23.60 -11.88
N ALA A 2 4.85 23.00 -11.39
CA ALA A 2 4.95 21.86 -10.50
C ALA A 2 5.48 20.65 -11.29
N LYS A 3 6.57 20.03 -10.81
CA LYS A 3 7.10 18.81 -11.43
C LYS A 3 6.02 17.73 -11.37
N HIS A 4 5.61 17.22 -12.52
CA HIS A 4 4.63 16.14 -12.59
C HIS A 4 5.26 14.84 -12.06
N ILE A 5 4.73 14.32 -10.95
CA ILE A 5 5.18 13.04 -10.39
C ILE A 5 4.45 11.92 -11.13
N THR A 6 5.22 11.10 -11.86
CA THR A 6 4.70 9.96 -12.60
C THR A 6 4.22 8.83 -11.69
N LYS A 7 3.52 7.84 -12.26
CA LYS A 7 3.13 6.63 -11.50
C LYS A 7 4.36 5.86 -11.03
N GLU A 8 5.38 5.74 -11.88
CA GLU A 8 6.65 5.06 -11.57
C GLU A 8 7.41 5.73 -10.44
N ASP A 9 7.43 7.07 -10.39
CA ASP A 9 8.03 7.80 -9.29
C ASP A 9 7.35 7.49 -7.95
N LYS A 10 6.00 7.43 -7.95
CA LYS A 10 5.23 7.08 -6.74
C LYS A 10 5.57 5.68 -6.26
N ILE A 11 5.70 4.72 -7.17
CA ILE A 11 6.09 3.34 -6.84
C ILE A 11 7.48 3.35 -6.20
N LYS A 12 8.47 3.99 -6.83
CA LYS A 12 9.85 4.09 -6.29
C LYS A 12 9.89 4.76 -4.92
N ILE A 13 9.13 5.84 -4.72
CA ILE A 13 9.02 6.54 -3.42
C ILE A 13 8.52 5.58 -2.33
N VAL A 14 7.47 4.82 -2.63
CA VAL A 14 6.91 3.84 -1.68
C VAL A 14 7.90 2.72 -1.38
N THR A 15 8.53 2.15 -2.42
CA THR A 15 9.52 1.08 -2.26
C THR A 15 10.70 1.52 -1.40
N LEU A 16 11.26 2.72 -1.63
CA LEU A 16 12.34 3.26 -0.80
C LEU A 16 11.88 3.48 0.64
N LYS A 17 10.63 3.90 0.84
CA LYS A 17 10.09 4.09 2.19
C LYS A 17 9.94 2.76 2.93
N GLU A 18 9.49 1.71 2.26
CA GLU A 18 9.39 0.36 2.84
C GLU A 18 10.76 -0.26 3.12
N ALA A 19 11.76 0.04 2.28
CA ALA A 19 13.16 -0.35 2.50
C ALA A 19 13.86 0.41 3.64
N GLY A 20 13.17 1.35 4.31
CA GLY A 20 13.69 2.07 5.47
C GLY A 20 14.55 3.31 5.13
N VAL A 21 14.61 3.72 3.87
CA VAL A 21 15.38 4.92 3.46
C VAL A 21 14.82 6.18 4.14
N ASN A 22 15.71 7.11 4.50
CA ASN A 22 15.34 8.34 5.19
C ASN A 22 14.36 9.18 4.35
N ASN A 23 13.27 9.64 4.97
CA ASN A 23 12.25 10.46 4.33
C ASN A 23 12.84 11.72 3.67
N LEU A 24 13.80 12.37 4.34
CA LEU A 24 14.41 13.61 3.83
C LEU A 24 15.19 13.35 2.54
N GLU A 25 15.89 12.22 2.48
CA GLU A 25 16.65 11.79 1.31
C GLU A 25 15.74 11.50 0.12
N ILE A 26 14.63 10.79 0.34
CA ILE A 26 13.63 10.51 -0.71
C ILE A 26 13.04 11.83 -1.22
N ILE A 27 12.63 12.74 -0.33
CA ILE A 27 12.05 14.04 -0.67
C ILE A 27 13.01 14.85 -1.56
N ASN A 28 14.29 14.90 -1.17
CA ASN A 28 15.32 15.61 -1.92
C ASN A 28 15.60 14.95 -3.28
N LYS A 29 15.70 13.61 -3.32
CA LYS A 29 15.95 12.84 -4.55
C LYS A 29 14.88 13.08 -5.62
N PHE A 30 13.60 13.06 -5.22
CA PHE A 30 12.50 13.27 -6.16
C PHE A 30 12.18 14.74 -6.42
N LYS A 31 12.76 15.67 -5.64
CA LYS A 31 12.48 17.12 -5.66
C LYS A 31 10.99 17.40 -5.43
N ILE A 32 10.43 16.81 -4.38
CA ILE A 32 9.01 16.92 -4.03
C ILE A 32 8.84 17.63 -2.69
N SER A 33 7.65 18.18 -2.43
CA SER A 33 7.36 18.76 -1.11
C SER A 33 7.12 17.67 -0.06
N LYS A 34 7.36 17.99 1.22
CA LYS A 34 6.99 17.13 2.36
C LYS A 34 5.51 16.72 2.28
N LEU A 35 4.62 17.66 1.97
CA LEU A 35 3.18 17.42 1.85
C LEU A 35 2.87 16.38 0.75
N THR A 36 3.52 16.50 -0.40
CA THR A 36 3.34 15.57 -1.52
C THR A 36 3.82 14.17 -1.14
N PHE A 37 4.97 14.05 -0.48
CA PHE A 37 5.48 12.78 0.04
C PHE A 37 4.49 12.14 1.02
N PHE A 38 4.00 12.88 2.01
CA PHE A 38 3.02 12.38 2.98
C PHE A 38 1.74 11.87 2.30
N ARG A 39 1.20 12.61 1.32
CA ARG A 39 0.02 12.20 0.56
C ARG A 39 0.23 10.89 -0.21
N ILE A 40 1.42 10.69 -0.80
CA ILE A 40 1.77 9.43 -1.50
C ILE A 40 1.78 8.27 -0.52
N ILE A 41 2.47 8.41 0.61
CA ILE A 41 2.57 7.33 1.62
C ILE A 41 1.22 7.03 2.26
N GLN A 42 0.42 8.04 2.60
CA GLN A 42 -0.92 7.84 3.17
C GLN A 42 -1.83 7.07 2.22
N ARG A 43 -1.89 7.45 0.93
CA ARG A 43 -2.70 6.73 -0.06
C ARG A 43 -2.26 5.28 -0.19
N TYR A 44 -0.95 5.02 -0.23
CA TYR A 44 -0.43 3.66 -0.28
C TYR A 44 -0.86 2.82 0.92
N LYS A 45 -0.70 3.36 2.15
CA LYS A 45 -1.12 2.66 3.38
C LYS A 45 -2.62 2.32 3.37
N LEU A 46 -3.47 3.25 2.95
CA LEU A 46 -4.91 3.00 2.85
C LEU A 46 -5.22 1.86 1.87
N ILE A 47 -4.61 1.87 0.68
CA ILE A 47 -4.81 0.81 -0.31
C ILE A 47 -4.31 -0.54 0.22
N LYS A 48 -3.14 -0.58 0.85
CA LYS A 48 -2.58 -1.79 1.43
C LYS A 48 -3.52 -2.41 2.48
N ILE A 49 -4.06 -1.59 3.39
CA ILE A 49 -5.04 -2.04 4.39
C ILE A 49 -6.32 -2.58 3.73
N LEU A 50 -6.81 -1.94 2.67
CA LEU A 50 -8.00 -2.41 1.94
C LEU A 50 -7.76 -3.77 1.27
N ILE A 51 -6.57 -3.99 0.70
CA ILE A 51 -6.19 -5.26 0.10
C ILE A 51 -6.09 -6.35 1.18
N GLU A 52 -5.35 -6.10 2.26
CA GLU A 52 -5.19 -7.04 3.37
C GLU A 52 -6.55 -7.43 3.99
N ARG A 53 -7.47 -6.47 4.15
CA ARG A 53 -8.83 -6.76 4.63
C ARG A 53 -9.66 -7.57 3.65
N LYS A 54 -9.51 -7.34 2.35
CA LYS A 54 -10.23 -8.11 1.32
C LYS A 54 -9.76 -9.57 1.32
N ASP A 55 -8.46 -9.80 1.44
CA ASP A 55 -7.89 -11.15 1.51
C ASP A 55 -8.37 -11.92 2.76
N LEU A 56 -8.48 -11.24 3.91
CA LEU A 56 -9.05 -11.81 5.13
C LEU A 56 -10.52 -12.20 4.98
N ILE A 57 -11.33 -11.41 4.27
CA ILE A 57 -12.73 -11.71 4.01
C ILE A 57 -12.87 -12.95 3.10
N VAL A 58 -12.04 -13.03 2.05
CA VAL A 58 -12.02 -14.18 1.14
C VAL A 58 -11.61 -15.45 1.87
N GLN A 59 -10.55 -15.40 2.69
CA GLN A 59 -10.10 -16.53 3.49
C GLN A 59 -11.17 -16.99 4.50
N ARG A 60 -11.84 -16.07 5.19
CA ARG A 60 -12.96 -16.41 6.09
C ARG A 60 -14.11 -17.10 5.36
N SER A 61 -14.48 -16.59 4.19
CA SER A 61 -15.53 -17.19 3.36
C SER A 61 -15.20 -18.63 2.99
N PHE A 62 -13.96 -18.88 2.54
CA PHE A 62 -13.47 -20.21 2.20
C PHE A 62 -13.46 -21.16 3.41
N MET A 63 -12.98 -20.70 4.57
CA MET A 63 -12.98 -21.49 5.82
C MET A 63 -14.40 -21.88 6.25
N ASN A 64 -15.35 -20.95 6.15
CA ASN A 64 -16.75 -21.22 6.48
C ASN A 64 -17.39 -22.24 5.52
N GLN A 65 -17.12 -22.15 4.21
CA GLN A 65 -17.61 -23.13 3.23
C GLN A 65 -17.05 -24.54 3.52
N LYS A 66 -15.74 -24.64 3.83
CA LYS A 66 -15.10 -25.91 4.20
C LYS A 66 -15.70 -26.51 5.49
N LEU A 67 -16.01 -25.67 6.49
CA LEU A 67 -16.63 -26.12 7.74
C LEU A 67 -18.05 -26.63 7.53
N ILE A 68 -18.82 -26.02 6.62
CA ILE A 68 -20.16 -26.49 6.25
C ILE A 68 -20.06 -27.86 5.57
N LEU A 69 -19.16 -28.02 4.60
CA LEU A 69 -18.93 -29.31 3.93
C LEU A 69 -18.59 -30.44 4.91
N LEU A 70 -17.72 -30.18 5.88
CA LEU A 70 -17.34 -31.14 6.93
C LEU A 70 -18.49 -31.52 7.89
N LYS A 71 -19.53 -30.69 8.03
CA LYS A 71 -20.68 -30.97 8.90
C LYS A 71 -21.79 -31.78 8.21
N VAL A 72 -21.75 -31.85 6.88
CA VAL A 72 -22.77 -32.54 6.06
C VAL A 72 -22.32 -33.96 5.67
N MET A 73 -21.04 -34.28 5.84
CA MET A 73 -20.48 -35.64 5.76
C MET A 73 -20.58 -36.35 7.11
#